data_AF-A0A3B3CLS1-F1
#
_entry.id   AF-A0A3B3CLS1-F1
#
_cell.length_a   1.000
_cell.length_b   1.000
_cell.length_c   1.000
_cell.angle_alpha   90.00
_cell.angle_beta   90.00
_cell.angle_gamma   90.00
#
_symmetry.space_group_name_H-M   'P 1'
#
loop_
_entity.id
_entity.type
_entity.pdbx_description
1 polymer ?
#
loop_
_entity_poly.entity_id
_entity_poly.type
_entity_poly.pdbx_seq_one_letter_code
_entity_poly.pdbx_strand_id
1 'polypeptide(L)'
;MSLDAEICVIRGFLTSSAEEEWNQSAVSASVAGSLLQSLLEGDFEAVLLSPQVQDLLTGDGSYDDEDIEAYLERRVVLYLSDDSNGDQNSRELVVMALAVSCLHMFAQSNWTGPPLSLNLSNLLPAARLSSQKSLVEEIHSHLLLDGESVYSLVANPLLLLLARVILCKCSIKMESLQLLPWWTLRYINLHQQILEARSPQLLDLAHSCMEKVFKHQSLLSAQRNLTLQLHLECAYLSLTYYEYQPAKEHIRKAQELSGLSTNMTGALGKRTRFQQKFLAQLILEVTKNQDDPDQTGDETAPTPLAFLPKDYHLDDDTVLDEVSLAEPDRYKLPDLSAEEQALILGICTDFQRNNPVHKLTEEELLAFTSLASMQFVSAAV
;
A
#
# COMPACT_ATOMS: atom_id res chain seq x y z
N MET A 1 18.72 -0.57 -13.46
CA MET A 1 18.03 0.60 -14.04
C MET A 1 16.52 0.49 -13.88
N SER A 2 15.80 -0.38 -14.63
CA SER A 2 14.35 -0.57 -14.40
C SER A 2 14.06 -1.10 -12.99
N LEU A 3 14.81 -2.11 -12.55
CA LEU A 3 14.64 -2.71 -11.21
C LEU A 3 14.83 -1.69 -10.07
N ASP A 4 15.84 -0.82 -10.14
CA ASP A 4 16.10 0.18 -9.09
C ASP A 4 14.95 1.18 -9.00
N ALA A 5 14.41 1.61 -10.16
CA ALA A 5 13.22 2.43 -10.22
C ALA A 5 11.99 1.71 -9.66
N GLU A 6 11.78 0.43 -10.01
CA GLU A 6 10.69 -0.38 -9.46
C GLU A 6 10.77 -0.48 -7.93
N ILE A 7 11.96 -0.77 -7.38
CA ILE A 7 12.20 -0.86 -5.93
C ILE A 7 11.88 0.47 -5.25
N CYS A 8 12.36 1.58 -5.80
CA CYS A 8 12.10 2.92 -5.24
C CYS A 8 10.61 3.26 -5.25
N VAL A 9 9.93 2.96 -6.36
CA VAL A 9 8.48 3.22 -6.50
C VAL A 9 7.68 2.34 -5.54
N ILE A 10 8.01 1.05 -5.41
CA ILE A 10 7.34 0.14 -4.47
C ILE A 10 7.51 0.60 -3.02
N ARG A 11 8.73 1.05 -2.66
CA ARG A 11 9.06 1.62 -1.36
C ARG A 11 8.33 2.96 -1.12
N GLY A 12 8.15 3.75 -2.17
CA GLY A 12 7.50 5.06 -2.13
C GLY A 12 8.42 6.23 -1.79
N PHE A 13 9.74 5.98 -1.62
CA PHE A 13 10.74 7.03 -1.40
C PHE A 13 12.14 6.57 -1.86
N LEU A 14 13.02 7.55 -2.08
CA LEU A 14 14.44 7.31 -2.36
C LEU A 14 15.23 7.23 -1.05
N THR A 15 16.07 6.20 -0.89
CA THR A 15 17.05 6.19 0.20
C THR A 15 18.16 7.20 -0.10
N SER A 16 18.88 7.67 0.91
CA SER A 16 19.99 8.62 0.73
C SER A 16 21.04 8.12 -0.28
N SER A 17 21.37 6.83 -0.25
CA SER A 17 22.24 6.19 -1.23
C SER A 17 21.63 6.18 -2.64
N ALA A 18 20.34 5.88 -2.75
CA ALA A 18 19.63 5.85 -4.02
C ALA A 18 19.43 7.25 -4.61
N GLU A 19 19.29 8.30 -3.79
CA GLU A 19 19.22 9.70 -4.26
C GLU A 19 20.51 10.13 -4.94
N GLU A 20 21.66 9.80 -4.37
CA GLU A 20 22.97 10.11 -4.97
C GLU A 20 23.16 9.40 -6.31
N GLU A 21 22.79 8.12 -6.39
CA GLU A 21 22.84 7.32 -7.63
C GLU A 21 21.81 7.81 -8.66
N TRP A 22 20.60 8.16 -8.21
CA TRP A 22 19.51 8.67 -9.05
C TRP A 22 19.92 9.96 -9.73
N ASN A 23 20.44 10.93 -8.98
CA ASN A 23 20.91 12.22 -9.48
C ASN A 23 22.07 12.09 -10.48
N GLN A 24 22.83 11.00 -10.42
CA GLN A 24 23.91 10.70 -11.36
C GLN A 24 23.45 9.85 -12.55
N SER A 25 22.24 9.30 -12.52
CA SER A 25 21.71 8.41 -13.55
C SER A 25 21.18 9.16 -14.78
N ALA A 26 21.32 8.56 -15.96
CA ALA A 26 20.73 9.07 -17.21
C ALA A 26 19.18 9.10 -17.18
N VAL A 27 18.55 8.34 -16.27
CA VAL A 27 17.09 8.30 -16.11
C VAL A 27 16.58 9.58 -15.48
N SER A 28 17.29 10.17 -14.50
CA SER A 28 16.89 11.45 -13.88
C SER A 28 16.72 12.58 -14.90
N ALA A 29 17.53 12.59 -15.96
CA ALA A 29 17.47 13.57 -17.04
C ALA A 29 16.42 13.24 -18.13
N SER A 30 15.76 12.07 -18.04
CA SER A 30 14.75 11.63 -18.99
C SER A 30 13.35 12.10 -18.59
N VAL A 31 12.40 12.05 -19.53
CA VAL A 31 10.98 12.28 -19.25
C VAL A 31 10.48 11.33 -18.15
N ALA A 32 10.81 10.04 -18.24
CA ALA A 32 10.43 9.07 -17.22
C ALA A 32 10.98 9.45 -15.83
N GLY A 33 12.21 9.96 -15.75
CA GLY A 33 12.80 10.43 -14.50
C GLY A 33 12.00 11.56 -13.84
N SER A 34 11.58 12.55 -14.63
CA SER A 34 10.78 13.67 -14.10
C SER A 34 9.41 13.23 -13.56
N LEU A 35 8.76 12.26 -14.21
CA LEU A 35 7.49 11.71 -13.75
C LEU A 35 7.66 10.82 -12.51
N LEU A 36 8.72 10.01 -12.48
CA LEU A 36 9.05 9.20 -11.30
C LEU A 36 9.40 10.08 -10.10
N GLN A 37 10.10 11.19 -10.32
CA GLN A 37 10.34 12.17 -9.26
C GLN A 37 9.04 12.77 -8.73
N SER A 38 8.15 13.23 -9.63
CA SER A 38 6.83 13.78 -9.23
C SER A 38 6.02 12.74 -8.44
N LEU A 39 6.06 11.48 -8.87
CA LEU A 39 5.42 10.35 -8.18
C LEU A 39 5.99 10.15 -6.76
N LEU A 40 7.31 10.16 -6.59
CA LEU A 40 7.98 9.95 -5.31
C LEU A 40 7.82 11.14 -4.35
N GLU A 41 7.64 12.35 -4.89
CA GLU A 41 7.28 13.55 -4.13
C GLU A 41 5.78 13.59 -3.75
N GLY A 42 4.97 12.64 -4.26
CA GLY A 42 3.53 12.56 -4.01
C GLY A 42 2.69 13.51 -4.87
N ASP A 43 3.27 14.18 -5.86
CA ASP A 43 2.55 15.02 -6.83
C ASP A 43 2.01 14.17 -8.00
N PHE A 44 1.00 13.36 -7.69
CA PHE A 44 0.35 12.48 -8.66
C PHE A 44 -0.41 13.26 -9.74
N GLU A 45 -0.91 14.46 -9.41
CA GLU A 45 -1.59 15.32 -10.38
C GLU A 45 -0.61 15.79 -11.47
N ALA A 46 0.63 16.16 -11.11
CA ALA A 46 1.66 16.52 -12.09
C ALA A 46 1.99 15.37 -13.05
N VAL A 47 1.96 14.12 -12.58
CA VAL A 47 2.16 12.95 -13.46
C VAL A 47 1.05 12.86 -14.50
N LEU A 48 -0.22 12.91 -14.07
CA LEU A 48 -1.37 12.82 -14.97
C LEU A 48 -1.49 14.02 -15.92
N LEU A 49 -1.06 15.20 -15.49
CA LEU A 49 -1.09 16.44 -16.28
C LEU A 49 0.14 16.62 -17.17
N SER A 50 1.13 15.73 -17.09
CA SER A 50 2.31 15.82 -17.93
C SER A 50 1.95 15.75 -19.42
N PRO A 51 2.64 16.51 -20.30
CA PRO A 51 2.36 16.47 -21.74
C PRO A 51 2.40 15.06 -22.31
N GLN A 52 3.31 14.22 -21.83
CA GLN A 52 3.50 12.87 -22.35
C GLN A 52 2.36 11.93 -21.94
N VAL A 53 1.82 12.06 -20.72
CA VAL A 53 0.63 11.31 -20.32
C VAL A 53 -0.61 11.83 -21.03
N GLN A 54 -0.74 13.15 -21.21
CA GLN A 54 -1.85 13.73 -21.97
C GLN A 54 -1.83 13.24 -23.42
N ASP A 55 -0.69 13.31 -24.10
CA ASP A 55 -0.52 12.81 -25.47
C ASP A 55 -0.78 11.30 -25.56
N LEU A 56 -0.35 10.53 -24.56
CA LEU A 56 -0.63 9.09 -24.43
C LEU A 56 -2.13 8.81 -24.36
N LEU A 57 -2.89 9.58 -23.58
CA LEU A 57 -4.32 9.36 -23.35
C LEU A 57 -5.22 9.97 -24.43
N THR A 58 -4.86 11.13 -25.01
CA THR A 58 -5.67 11.83 -26.03
C THR A 58 -5.27 11.48 -27.46
N GLY A 59 -3.96 11.43 -27.73
CA GLY A 59 -3.28 11.25 -29.02
C GLY A 59 -3.90 11.97 -30.18
N ASP A 60 -4.17 11.26 -31.27
CA ASP A 60 -4.63 11.88 -32.52
C ASP A 60 -6.06 12.44 -32.47
N GLY A 61 -6.76 12.25 -31.34
CA GLY A 61 -8.14 12.70 -31.16
C GLY A 61 -9.14 11.95 -32.03
N SER A 62 -8.73 10.84 -32.67
CA SER A 62 -9.65 9.97 -33.40
C SER A 62 -10.62 9.32 -32.42
N TYR A 63 -11.92 9.47 -32.71
CA TYR A 63 -12.98 8.77 -32.03
C TYR A 63 -13.45 7.64 -32.94
N ASP A 64 -13.06 6.43 -32.58
CA ASP A 64 -13.77 5.24 -33.02
C ASP A 64 -14.89 4.97 -32.01
N ASP A 65 -16.04 4.44 -32.45
CA ASP A 65 -17.20 4.10 -31.61
C ASP A 65 -16.93 2.86 -30.73
N GLU A 66 -15.69 2.72 -30.25
CA GLU A 66 -15.21 1.65 -29.38
C GLU A 66 -15.56 1.93 -27.91
N ASP A 67 -15.64 0.91 -27.06
CA ASP A 67 -15.84 1.12 -25.62
C ASP A 67 -14.61 1.79 -24.97
N ILE A 68 -14.81 2.41 -23.80
CA ILE A 68 -13.77 3.17 -23.10
C ILE A 68 -12.56 2.30 -22.69
N GLU A 69 -12.77 1.03 -22.33
CA GLU A 69 -11.68 0.16 -21.88
C GLU A 69 -10.78 -0.23 -23.07
N ALA A 70 -11.39 -0.57 -24.21
CA ALA A 70 -10.71 -0.86 -25.47
C ALA A 70 -9.95 0.36 -26.00
N TYR A 71 -10.55 1.56 -25.90
CA TYR A 71 -9.87 2.82 -26.22
C TYR A 71 -8.59 2.96 -25.40
N LEU A 72 -8.69 2.91 -24.06
CA LEU A 72 -7.54 3.07 -23.17
C LEU A 72 -6.47 2.00 -23.43
N GLU A 73 -6.86 0.75 -23.64
CA GLU A 73 -5.96 -0.35 -23.96
C GLU A 73 -5.20 -0.11 -25.26
N ARG A 74 -5.91 0.26 -26.33
CA ARG A 74 -5.30 0.62 -27.62
C ARG A 74 -4.30 1.76 -27.46
N ARG A 75 -4.65 2.80 -26.68
CA ARG A 75 -3.78 3.95 -26.43
C ARG A 75 -2.47 3.57 -25.74
N VAL A 76 -2.56 2.80 -24.66
CA VAL A 76 -1.38 2.33 -23.91
C VAL A 76 -0.52 1.42 -24.79
N VAL A 77 -1.11 0.49 -25.55
CA VAL A 77 -0.38 -0.42 -26.44
C VAL A 77 0.32 0.32 -27.57
N LEU A 78 -0.33 1.31 -28.19
CA LEU A 78 0.28 2.14 -29.23
C LEU A 78 1.48 2.92 -28.69
N TYR A 79 1.34 3.52 -27.50
CA TYR A 79 2.45 4.22 -26.85
C TYR A 79 3.62 3.27 -26.57
N LEU A 80 3.36 2.11 -25.97
CA LEU A 80 4.41 1.13 -25.66
C LEU A 80 5.10 0.57 -26.91
N SER A 81 4.38 0.45 -28.03
CA SER A 81 4.90 -0.12 -29.28
C SER A 81 5.54 0.92 -30.22
N ASP A 82 5.68 2.17 -29.79
CA ASP A 82 6.26 3.22 -30.62
C ASP A 82 7.79 3.10 -30.73
N ASP A 83 8.27 2.69 -31.90
CA ASP A 83 9.70 2.50 -32.19
C ASP A 83 10.45 3.82 -32.50
N SER A 84 9.77 4.96 -32.57
CA SER A 84 10.34 6.22 -33.07
C SER A 84 11.50 6.79 -32.23
N ASN A 85 11.50 6.56 -30.91
CA ASN A 85 12.47 7.16 -29.96
C ASN A 85 13.41 6.16 -29.27
N GLY A 86 13.37 4.86 -29.60
CA GLY A 86 14.35 3.85 -29.17
C GLY A 86 14.45 3.52 -27.67
N ASP A 87 13.68 4.17 -26.79
CA ASP A 87 13.75 3.97 -25.33
C ASP A 87 12.49 3.27 -24.76
N GLN A 88 12.41 1.96 -25.01
CA GLN A 88 11.33 1.10 -24.52
C GLN A 88 11.20 1.14 -23.00
N ASN A 89 12.32 1.04 -22.28
CA ASN A 89 12.31 1.00 -20.82
C ASN A 89 11.75 2.30 -20.22
N SER A 90 12.11 3.46 -20.79
CA SER A 90 11.55 4.74 -20.37
C SER A 90 10.04 4.81 -20.59
N ARG A 91 9.52 4.28 -21.69
CA ARG A 91 8.06 4.22 -21.93
C ARG A 91 7.35 3.31 -20.92
N GLU A 92 7.91 2.15 -20.61
CA GLU A 92 7.38 1.26 -19.58
C GLU A 92 7.34 1.95 -18.22
N LEU A 93 8.39 2.70 -17.86
CA LEU A 93 8.46 3.49 -16.63
C LEU A 93 7.42 4.62 -16.59
N VAL A 94 7.17 5.32 -17.70
CA VAL A 94 6.10 6.34 -17.80
C VAL A 94 4.73 5.71 -17.54
N VAL A 95 4.45 4.56 -18.18
CA VAL A 95 3.18 3.85 -18.04
C VAL A 95 3.02 3.29 -16.62
N MET A 96 4.09 2.79 -16.01
CA MET A 96 4.10 2.39 -14.60
C MET A 96 3.81 3.58 -13.69
N ALA A 97 4.48 4.72 -13.87
CA ALA A 97 4.25 5.92 -13.06
C ALA A 97 2.79 6.40 -13.15
N LEU A 98 2.19 6.33 -14.34
CA LEU A 98 0.78 6.62 -14.55
C LEU A 98 -0.12 5.67 -13.76
N ALA A 99 0.09 4.35 -13.86
CA ALA A 99 -0.71 3.37 -13.14
C ALA A 99 -0.62 3.54 -11.62
N VAL A 100 0.59 3.74 -11.10
CA VAL A 100 0.84 3.95 -9.68
C VAL A 100 0.19 5.24 -9.17
N SER A 101 0.32 6.33 -9.92
CA SER A 101 -0.36 7.60 -9.62
C SER A 101 -1.88 7.43 -9.59
N CYS A 102 -2.45 6.67 -10.54
CA CYS A 102 -3.88 6.40 -10.55
C CYS A 102 -4.35 5.64 -9.30
N LEU A 103 -3.59 4.62 -8.86
CA LEU A 103 -3.92 3.88 -7.63
C LEU A 103 -3.85 4.77 -6.40
N HIS A 104 -2.80 5.59 -6.26
CA HIS A 104 -2.68 6.51 -5.13
C HIS A 104 -3.79 7.57 -5.13
N MET A 105 -4.07 8.20 -6.26
CA MET A 105 -5.14 9.20 -6.36
C MET A 105 -6.53 8.58 -6.16
N PHE A 106 -6.73 7.32 -6.56
CA PHE A 106 -7.96 6.60 -6.29
C PHE A 106 -8.12 6.32 -4.79
N ALA A 107 -7.06 5.87 -4.13
CA ALA A 107 -7.02 5.68 -2.68
C ALA A 107 -7.28 7.00 -1.94
N GLN A 108 -6.65 8.08 -2.39
CA GLN A 108 -6.83 9.43 -1.87
C GLN A 108 -8.28 9.90 -1.99
N SER A 109 -8.92 9.67 -3.14
CA SER A 109 -10.29 10.11 -3.40
C SER A 109 -11.34 9.43 -2.52
N ASN A 110 -11.07 8.21 -2.05
CA ASN A 110 -12.08 7.35 -1.43
C ASN A 110 -11.83 7.04 0.05
N TRP A 111 -10.57 7.07 0.53
CA TRP A 111 -10.24 6.69 1.91
C TRP A 111 -9.45 7.75 2.67
N THR A 112 -8.38 8.32 2.10
CA THR A 112 -7.44 9.13 2.89
C THR A 112 -7.69 10.64 2.79
N GLY A 113 -8.18 11.11 1.64
CA GLY A 113 -8.27 12.54 1.34
C GLY A 113 -6.89 13.22 1.22
N PRO A 114 -6.86 14.54 0.95
CA PRO A 114 -8.00 15.42 0.63
C PRO A 114 -8.60 15.13 -0.76
N PRO A 115 -9.81 15.63 -1.08
CA PRO A 115 -10.42 15.47 -2.40
C PRO A 115 -9.52 16.03 -3.51
N LEU A 116 -9.55 15.38 -4.68
CA LEU A 116 -8.79 15.83 -5.84
C LEU A 116 -9.30 17.17 -6.37
N SER A 117 -8.37 18.04 -6.79
CA SER A 117 -8.68 19.27 -7.51
C SER A 117 -8.92 19.02 -9.00
N LEU A 118 -8.36 17.94 -9.53
CA LEU A 118 -8.35 17.62 -10.96
C LEU A 118 -9.72 17.12 -11.47
N ASN A 119 -10.18 17.68 -12.60
CA ASN A 119 -11.28 17.10 -13.37
C ASN A 119 -10.73 16.06 -14.35
N LEU A 120 -10.76 14.79 -13.94
CA LEU A 120 -10.21 13.67 -14.70
C LEU A 120 -10.84 13.45 -16.07
N SER A 121 -12.06 13.93 -16.29
CA SER A 121 -12.71 13.81 -17.59
C SER A 121 -11.94 14.58 -18.67
N ASN A 122 -11.19 15.63 -18.30
CA ASN A 122 -10.35 16.38 -19.23
C ASN A 122 -9.15 15.59 -19.78
N LEU A 123 -8.83 14.43 -19.19
CA LEU A 123 -7.77 13.55 -19.69
C LEU A 123 -8.21 12.75 -20.93
N LEU A 124 -9.52 12.67 -21.18
CA LEU A 124 -10.09 11.98 -22.33
C LEU A 124 -10.38 12.98 -23.47
N PRO A 125 -10.39 12.53 -24.74
CA PRO A 125 -10.78 13.38 -25.85
C PRO A 125 -12.16 14.00 -25.67
N ALA A 126 -12.33 15.25 -26.13
CA ALA A 126 -13.58 16.01 -25.97
C ALA A 126 -14.83 15.30 -26.53
N ALA A 127 -14.66 14.45 -27.55
CA ALA A 127 -15.74 13.63 -28.11
C ALA A 127 -16.38 12.67 -27.08
N ARG A 128 -15.64 12.23 -26.06
CA ARG A 128 -16.14 11.33 -24.99
C ARG A 128 -16.82 12.09 -23.85
N LEU A 129 -16.69 13.41 -23.80
CA LEU A 129 -17.19 14.26 -22.70
C LEU A 129 -18.65 14.68 -22.86
N SER A 130 -19.28 14.42 -24.01
CA SER A 130 -20.63 14.91 -24.33
C SER A 130 -21.74 14.33 -23.45
N SER A 131 -21.51 13.25 -22.71
CA SER A 131 -22.43 12.72 -21.69
C SER A 131 -21.68 12.10 -20.50
N GLN A 132 -21.25 12.93 -19.55
CA GLN A 132 -20.51 12.47 -18.35
C GLN A 132 -21.24 11.37 -17.56
N LYS A 133 -22.59 11.42 -17.49
CA LYS A 133 -23.39 10.37 -16.82
C LYS A 133 -23.28 9.02 -17.54
N SER A 134 -23.33 9.02 -18.87
CA SER A 134 -23.15 7.80 -19.68
C SER A 134 -21.75 7.21 -19.48
N LEU A 135 -20.72 8.06 -19.37
CA LEU A 135 -19.34 7.61 -19.19
C LEU A 135 -19.13 6.93 -17.83
N VAL A 136 -19.71 7.47 -16.75
CA VAL A 136 -19.60 6.86 -15.42
C VAL A 136 -20.31 5.50 -15.38
N GLU A 137 -21.51 5.40 -15.95
CA GLU A 137 -22.25 4.12 -16.05
C GLU A 137 -21.46 3.08 -16.86
N GLU A 138 -20.86 3.51 -17.98
CA GLU A 138 -19.99 2.68 -18.80
C GLU A 138 -18.76 2.20 -18.00
N ILE A 139 -18.05 3.09 -17.29
CA ILE A 139 -16.89 2.72 -16.45
C ILE A 139 -17.31 1.71 -15.37
N HIS A 140 -18.45 1.94 -14.70
CA HIS A 140 -18.97 1.02 -13.69
C HIS A 140 -19.24 -0.37 -14.27
N SER A 141 -19.79 -0.44 -15.49
CA SER A 141 -20.01 -1.72 -16.17
C SER A 141 -18.72 -2.48 -16.48
N HIS A 142 -17.63 -1.78 -16.80
CA HIS A 142 -16.32 -2.40 -17.02
C HIS A 142 -15.69 -2.88 -15.71
N LEU A 143 -15.92 -2.19 -14.60
CA LEU A 143 -15.42 -2.57 -13.27
C LEU A 143 -16.26 -3.65 -12.57
N LEU A 144 -17.40 -4.06 -13.14
CA LEU A 144 -18.21 -5.17 -12.65
C LEU A 144 -17.43 -6.48 -12.79
N LEU A 145 -17.35 -7.25 -11.70
CA LEU A 145 -16.72 -8.57 -11.68
C LEU A 145 -17.65 -9.58 -11.02
N ASP A 146 -17.71 -10.80 -11.57
CA ASP A 146 -18.47 -11.92 -10.98
C ASP A 146 -19.96 -11.63 -10.69
N GLY A 147 -20.57 -10.68 -11.43
CA GLY A 147 -21.96 -10.25 -11.20
C GLY A 147 -22.10 -9.15 -10.15
N GLU A 148 -21.01 -8.75 -9.50
CA GLU A 148 -20.97 -7.73 -8.46
C GLU A 148 -20.65 -6.36 -9.06
N SER A 149 -21.56 -5.41 -8.87
CA SER A 149 -21.34 -4.01 -9.24
C SER A 149 -20.44 -3.31 -8.23
N VAL A 150 -19.63 -2.36 -8.70
CA VAL A 150 -18.88 -1.48 -7.80
C VAL A 150 -19.79 -0.55 -6.99
N TYR A 151 -19.32 -0.16 -5.81
CA TYR A 151 -20.00 0.78 -4.93
C TYR A 151 -20.36 2.09 -5.65
N SER A 152 -21.63 2.47 -5.61
CA SER A 152 -22.18 3.55 -6.44
C SER A 152 -21.68 4.95 -6.08
N LEU A 153 -21.17 5.15 -4.86
CA LEU A 153 -20.60 6.43 -4.41
C LEU A 153 -19.07 6.48 -4.53
N VAL A 154 -18.46 5.54 -5.23
CA VAL A 154 -17.01 5.56 -5.50
C VAL A 154 -16.64 6.85 -6.23
N ALA A 155 -15.65 7.56 -5.70
CA ALA A 155 -15.10 8.75 -6.34
C ALA A 155 -14.08 8.33 -7.41
N ASN A 156 -14.12 9.01 -8.56
CA ASN A 156 -13.11 8.90 -9.63
C ASN A 156 -12.85 7.46 -10.12
N PRO A 157 -13.88 6.68 -10.51
CA PRO A 157 -13.71 5.28 -10.94
C PRO A 157 -12.84 5.12 -12.21
N LEU A 158 -12.68 6.19 -13.01
CA LEU A 158 -11.77 6.21 -14.17
C LEU A 158 -10.32 5.89 -13.79
N LEU A 159 -9.86 6.33 -12.61
CA LEU A 159 -8.49 6.05 -12.14
C LEU A 159 -8.28 4.54 -11.95
N LEU A 160 -9.26 3.87 -11.35
CA LEU A 160 -9.19 2.43 -11.14
C LEU A 160 -9.28 1.67 -12.46
N LEU A 161 -10.13 2.10 -13.39
CA LEU A 161 -10.22 1.51 -14.73
C LEU A 161 -8.90 1.67 -15.51
N LEU A 162 -8.29 2.85 -15.47
CA LEU A 162 -7.01 3.09 -16.13
C LEU A 162 -5.90 2.21 -15.55
N ALA A 163 -5.83 2.10 -14.22
CA ALA A 163 -4.89 1.20 -13.55
C ALA A 163 -5.13 -0.27 -13.95
N ARG A 164 -6.39 -0.72 -14.06
CA ARG A 164 -6.75 -2.07 -14.54
C ARG A 164 -6.21 -2.32 -15.95
N VAL A 165 -6.47 -1.39 -16.88
CA VAL A 165 -6.02 -1.52 -18.27
C VAL A 165 -4.51 -1.69 -18.30
N ILE A 166 -3.77 -0.83 -17.62
CA ILE A 166 -2.31 -0.85 -17.62
C ILE A 166 -1.76 -2.13 -16.96
N LEU A 167 -2.20 -2.43 -15.73
CA LEU A 167 -1.61 -3.48 -14.89
C LEU A 167 -2.10 -4.90 -15.25
N CYS A 168 -3.32 -5.03 -15.78
CA CYS A 168 -3.92 -6.33 -16.06
C CYS A 168 -3.92 -6.68 -17.55
N LYS A 169 -4.16 -5.71 -18.45
CA LYS A 169 -4.24 -5.98 -19.90
C LYS A 169 -2.93 -5.69 -20.64
N CYS A 170 -2.29 -4.57 -20.33
CA CYS A 170 -1.08 -4.14 -21.03
C CYS A 170 0.22 -4.66 -20.40
N SER A 171 0.17 -5.34 -19.25
CA SER A 171 1.37 -5.76 -18.51
C SER A 171 2.29 -6.71 -19.28
N ILE A 172 1.76 -7.50 -20.21
CA ILE A 172 2.58 -8.37 -21.08
C ILE A 172 3.49 -7.58 -22.04
N LYS A 173 3.22 -6.28 -22.26
CA LYS A 173 4.06 -5.39 -23.07
C LYS A 173 5.14 -4.69 -22.25
N MET A 174 5.20 -4.93 -20.94
CA MET A 174 6.13 -4.29 -20.01
C MET A 174 7.03 -5.34 -19.34
N GLU A 175 7.61 -6.23 -20.15
CA GLU A 175 8.40 -7.38 -19.67
C GLU A 175 9.70 -6.97 -18.95
N SER A 176 10.15 -5.71 -19.11
CA SER A 176 11.34 -5.22 -18.39
C SER A 176 11.06 -4.93 -16.91
N LEU A 177 9.77 -4.79 -16.53
CA LEU A 177 9.32 -4.50 -15.17
C LEU A 177 8.97 -5.81 -14.43
N GLN A 178 9.92 -6.33 -13.65
CA GLN A 178 9.81 -7.66 -13.03
C GLN A 178 8.94 -7.67 -11.76
N LEU A 179 8.82 -6.52 -11.09
CA LEU A 179 8.07 -6.33 -9.85
C LEU A 179 6.71 -5.65 -10.08
N LEU A 180 6.36 -5.31 -11.33
CA LEU A 180 5.04 -4.79 -11.70
C LEU A 180 3.86 -5.62 -11.16
N PRO A 181 3.90 -6.98 -11.11
CA PRO A 181 2.82 -7.76 -10.53
C PRO A 181 2.51 -7.43 -9.05
N TRP A 182 3.46 -6.85 -8.31
CA TRP A 182 3.21 -6.35 -6.95
C TRP A 182 2.26 -5.15 -6.96
N TRP A 183 2.41 -4.21 -7.91
CA TRP A 183 1.42 -3.14 -8.10
C TRP A 183 0.05 -3.68 -8.53
N THR A 184 0.01 -4.77 -9.29
CA THR A 184 -1.25 -5.47 -9.59
C THR A 184 -1.92 -6.00 -8.31
N LEU A 185 -1.16 -6.52 -7.32
CA LEU A 185 -1.73 -6.91 -6.01
C LEU A 185 -2.38 -5.72 -5.28
N ARG A 186 -1.75 -4.54 -5.33
CA ARG A 186 -2.30 -3.30 -4.75
C ARG A 186 -3.56 -2.85 -5.48
N TYR A 187 -3.60 -2.94 -6.81
CA TYR A 187 -4.82 -2.73 -7.60
C TYR A 187 -5.94 -3.69 -7.17
N ILE A 188 -5.64 -4.99 -7.05
CA ILE A 188 -6.62 -6.01 -6.65
C ILE A 188 -7.23 -5.68 -5.29
N ASN A 189 -6.41 -5.29 -4.32
CA ASN A 189 -6.89 -4.89 -2.99
C ASN A 189 -7.88 -3.72 -3.07
N LEU A 190 -7.54 -2.67 -3.82
CA LEU A 190 -8.42 -1.51 -4.00
C LEU A 190 -9.72 -1.85 -4.74
N HIS A 191 -9.65 -2.68 -5.78
CA HIS A 191 -10.85 -3.12 -6.50
C HIS A 191 -11.74 -4.00 -5.62
N GLN A 192 -11.16 -4.93 -4.86
CA GLN A 192 -11.92 -5.80 -3.96
C GLN A 192 -12.65 -5.01 -2.86
N GLN A 193 -12.09 -3.89 -2.37
CA GLN A 193 -12.72 -3.07 -1.33
C GLN A 193 -13.99 -2.32 -1.80
N ILE A 194 -14.16 -2.11 -3.11
CA ILE A 194 -15.34 -1.43 -3.66
C ILE A 194 -16.40 -2.40 -4.20
N LEU A 195 -16.19 -3.71 -4.09
CA LEU A 195 -17.18 -4.75 -4.42
C LEU A 195 -17.92 -5.19 -3.16
N GLU A 196 -19.20 -5.55 -3.30
CA GLU A 196 -20.00 -6.04 -2.17
C GLU A 196 -19.57 -7.44 -1.72
N ALA A 197 -19.32 -8.34 -2.69
CA ALA A 197 -18.80 -9.67 -2.44
C ALA A 197 -17.35 -9.85 -2.92
N ARG A 198 -16.73 -10.93 -2.44
CA ARG A 198 -15.39 -11.35 -2.87
C ARG A 198 -15.46 -11.87 -4.30
N SER A 199 -14.56 -11.39 -5.16
CA SER A 199 -14.45 -11.80 -6.55
C SER A 199 -13.45 -12.95 -6.70
N PRO A 200 -13.88 -14.15 -7.14
CA PRO A 200 -12.96 -15.22 -7.53
C PRO A 200 -11.98 -14.80 -8.64
N GLN A 201 -12.41 -13.95 -9.59
CA GLN A 201 -11.52 -13.46 -10.65
C GLN A 201 -10.35 -12.66 -10.08
N LEU A 202 -10.61 -11.82 -9.08
CA LEU A 202 -9.55 -11.07 -8.38
C LEU A 202 -8.63 -11.99 -7.57
N LEU A 203 -9.17 -13.05 -6.95
CA LEU A 203 -8.37 -14.03 -6.22
C LEU A 203 -7.42 -14.82 -7.15
N ASP A 204 -7.93 -15.32 -8.27
CA ASP A 204 -7.12 -16.04 -9.27
C ASP A 204 -5.98 -15.16 -9.82
N LEU A 205 -6.29 -13.89 -10.09
CA LEU A 205 -5.31 -12.91 -10.51
C LEU A 205 -4.26 -12.65 -9.41
N ALA A 206 -4.69 -12.58 -8.15
CA ALA A 206 -3.81 -12.36 -7.00
C ALA A 206 -2.81 -13.52 -6.85
N HIS A 207 -3.27 -14.77 -6.87
CA HIS A 207 -2.39 -15.94 -6.79
C HIS A 207 -1.37 -15.96 -7.93
N SER A 208 -1.80 -15.65 -9.17
CA SER A 208 -0.87 -15.54 -10.31
C SER A 208 0.18 -14.44 -10.11
N CYS A 209 -0.21 -13.29 -9.58
CA CYS A 209 0.71 -12.19 -9.30
C CYS A 209 1.68 -12.54 -8.17
N MET A 210 1.19 -13.12 -7.07
CA MET A 210 2.04 -13.60 -5.97
C MET A 210 3.11 -14.58 -6.47
N GLU A 211 2.73 -15.56 -7.28
CA GLU A 211 3.67 -16.52 -7.86
C GLU A 211 4.77 -15.81 -8.69
N LYS A 212 4.39 -14.81 -9.50
CA LYS A 212 5.33 -14.01 -10.30
C LYS A 212 6.28 -13.18 -9.44
N VAL A 213 5.79 -12.53 -8.38
CA VAL A 213 6.65 -11.73 -7.49
C VAL A 213 7.60 -12.64 -6.72
N PHE A 214 7.12 -13.75 -6.16
CA PHE A 214 7.97 -14.68 -5.41
C PHE A 214 9.01 -15.40 -6.28
N LYS A 215 8.74 -15.64 -7.56
CA LYS A 215 9.77 -16.11 -8.52
C LYS A 215 10.97 -15.16 -8.63
N HIS A 216 10.75 -13.87 -8.41
CA HIS A 216 11.76 -12.83 -8.44
C HIS A 216 12.19 -12.35 -7.04
N GLN A 217 11.87 -13.10 -5.98
CA GLN A 217 12.19 -12.70 -4.60
C GLN A 217 13.69 -12.47 -4.37
N SER A 218 14.57 -13.14 -5.11
CA SER A 218 16.02 -12.92 -5.04
C SER A 218 16.42 -11.47 -5.36
N LEU A 219 15.63 -10.75 -6.15
CA LEU A 219 15.84 -9.33 -6.45
C LEU A 219 15.63 -8.44 -5.21
N LEU A 220 14.85 -8.92 -4.24
CA LEU A 220 14.57 -8.24 -2.97
C LEU A 220 15.48 -8.73 -1.83
N SER A 221 16.50 -9.55 -2.12
CA SER A 221 17.35 -10.17 -1.09
C SER A 221 18.08 -9.15 -0.19
N ALA A 222 18.45 -8.00 -0.75
CA ALA A 222 19.04 -6.90 0.00
C ALA A 222 17.99 -5.97 0.66
N GLN A 223 16.71 -6.21 0.42
CA GLN A 223 15.59 -5.33 0.78
C GLN A 223 14.67 -6.04 1.79
N ARG A 224 15.19 -6.21 3.01
CA ARG A 224 14.52 -6.94 4.10
C ARG A 224 13.14 -6.34 4.43
N ASN A 225 13.05 -5.02 4.58
CA ASN A 225 11.81 -4.31 4.92
C ASN A 225 10.76 -4.43 3.81
N LEU A 226 11.16 -4.32 2.54
CA LEU A 226 10.26 -4.56 1.42
C LEU A 226 9.77 -6.02 1.37
N THR A 227 10.65 -6.98 1.63
CA THR A 227 10.24 -8.40 1.68
C THR A 227 9.25 -8.65 2.82
N LEU A 228 9.44 -8.01 3.97
CA LEU A 228 8.48 -8.03 5.09
C LEU A 228 7.14 -7.43 4.65
N GLN A 229 7.15 -6.24 4.02
CA GLN A 229 5.94 -5.58 3.51
C GLN A 229 5.20 -6.46 2.49
N LEU A 230 5.90 -7.10 1.55
CA LEU A 230 5.30 -8.03 0.59
C LEU A 230 4.54 -9.16 1.31
N HIS A 231 5.17 -9.77 2.32
CA HIS A 231 4.52 -10.82 3.10
C HIS A 231 3.29 -10.30 3.86
N LEU A 232 3.33 -9.08 4.41
CA LEU A 232 2.16 -8.48 5.03
C LEU A 232 1.03 -8.24 4.01
N GLU A 233 1.33 -7.66 2.85
CA GLU A 233 0.34 -7.44 1.79
C GLU A 233 -0.31 -8.76 1.34
N CYS A 234 0.48 -9.83 1.17
CA CYS A 234 -0.03 -11.16 0.86
C CYS A 234 -0.89 -11.73 2.00
N ALA A 235 -0.50 -11.54 3.26
CA ALA A 235 -1.29 -12.00 4.40
C ALA A 235 -2.66 -11.32 4.46
N TYR A 236 -2.72 -9.99 4.29
CA TYR A 236 -3.98 -9.24 4.27
C TYR A 236 -4.87 -9.69 3.10
N LEU A 237 -4.30 -9.96 1.93
CA LEU A 237 -5.05 -10.48 0.79
C LEU A 237 -5.61 -11.88 1.12
N SER A 238 -4.79 -12.81 1.59
CA SER A 238 -5.25 -14.15 2.00
C SER A 238 -6.35 -14.09 3.06
N LEU A 239 -6.21 -13.24 4.09
CA LEU A 239 -7.26 -13.03 5.09
C LEU A 239 -8.55 -12.46 4.48
N THR A 240 -8.42 -11.55 3.51
CA THR A 240 -9.57 -11.00 2.79
C THR A 240 -10.38 -12.12 2.15
N TYR A 241 -9.74 -13.14 1.57
CA TYR A 241 -10.39 -14.30 0.94
C TYR A 241 -10.56 -15.53 1.85
N TYR A 242 -10.39 -15.38 3.16
CA TYR A 242 -10.52 -16.47 4.14
C TYR A 242 -9.50 -17.61 4.00
N GLU A 243 -8.37 -17.35 3.35
CA GLU A 243 -7.24 -18.26 3.26
C GLU A 243 -6.36 -18.14 4.52
N TYR A 244 -6.89 -18.57 5.66
CA TYR A 244 -6.25 -18.39 6.97
C TYR A 244 -4.87 -19.06 7.09
N GLN A 245 -4.70 -20.24 6.46
CA GLN A 245 -3.44 -20.98 6.54
C GLN A 245 -2.31 -20.26 5.76
N PRO A 246 -2.49 -19.88 4.48
CA PRO A 246 -1.52 -19.01 3.78
C PRO A 246 -1.25 -17.69 4.50
N ALA A 247 -2.29 -17.03 5.04
CA ALA A 247 -2.11 -15.79 5.80
C ALA A 247 -1.16 -15.97 6.99
N LYS A 248 -1.37 -17.03 7.77
CA LYS A 248 -0.54 -17.35 8.94
C LYS A 248 0.90 -17.65 8.56
N GLU A 249 1.13 -18.32 7.43
CA GLU A 249 2.47 -18.60 6.91
C GLU A 249 3.20 -17.32 6.51
N HIS A 250 2.52 -16.40 5.84
CA HIS A 250 3.08 -15.09 5.51
C HIS A 250 3.39 -14.23 6.73
N ILE A 251 2.48 -14.18 7.72
CA ILE A 251 2.72 -13.45 8.99
C ILE A 251 3.92 -14.02 9.73
N ARG A 252 4.01 -15.35 9.83
CA ARG A 252 5.17 -16.01 10.43
C ARG A 252 6.45 -15.62 9.69
N LYS A 253 6.42 -15.56 8.36
CA LYS A 253 7.60 -15.18 7.58
C LYS A 253 7.99 -13.72 7.83
N ALA A 254 7.02 -12.82 7.95
CA ALA A 254 7.25 -11.44 8.34
C ALA A 254 7.78 -11.30 9.79
N GLN A 255 7.34 -12.14 10.72
CA GLN A 255 7.92 -12.23 12.08
C GLN A 255 9.38 -12.69 12.05
N GLU A 256 9.69 -13.74 11.29
CA GLU A 256 11.08 -14.19 11.09
C GLU A 256 11.96 -13.10 10.48
N LEU A 257 11.44 -12.36 9.49
CA LEU A 257 12.13 -11.24 8.84
C LEU A 257 12.21 -9.99 9.73
N SER A 258 11.34 -9.76 10.70
CA SER A 258 11.51 -8.63 11.63
C SER A 258 12.41 -8.98 12.80
N GLY A 259 12.49 -10.26 13.16
CA GLY A 259 13.11 -10.69 14.41
C GLY A 259 12.25 -10.35 15.64
N LEU A 260 10.99 -9.95 15.44
CA LEU A 260 10.05 -9.68 16.52
C LEU A 260 9.35 -10.93 17.01
N SER A 261 9.13 -10.99 18.32
CA SER A 261 8.24 -11.94 18.97
C SER A 261 7.18 -11.20 19.77
N THR A 262 5.94 -11.68 19.68
CA THR A 262 4.79 -11.13 20.39
C THR A 262 4.19 -12.18 21.30
N ASN A 263 3.92 -11.83 22.56
CA ASN A 263 3.32 -12.74 23.52
C ASN A 263 2.23 -12.04 24.34
N MET A 264 1.05 -12.66 24.45
CA MET A 264 -0.03 -12.14 25.28
C MET A 264 0.22 -12.54 26.73
N THR A 265 0.39 -11.57 27.63
CA THR A 265 0.80 -11.84 29.02
C THR A 265 0.06 -10.96 30.03
N GLY A 266 0.06 -11.39 31.28
CA GLY A 266 -0.52 -10.65 32.41
C GLY A 266 0.54 -9.89 33.18
N ALA A 267 0.36 -8.59 33.37
CA ALA A 267 1.21 -7.75 34.20
C ALA A 267 0.40 -7.04 35.30
N LEU A 268 1.02 -6.79 36.45
CA LEU A 268 0.38 -6.03 37.53
C LEU A 268 0.40 -4.54 37.19
N GLY A 269 -0.77 -3.90 37.13
CA GLY A 269 -0.92 -2.50 36.76
C GLY A 269 -2.05 -1.77 37.50
N LYS A 270 -2.04 -0.44 37.39
CA LYS A 270 -3.09 0.48 37.85
C LYS A 270 -3.62 1.29 36.67
N ARG A 271 -4.93 1.54 36.68
CA ARG A 271 -5.61 2.36 35.66
C ARG A 271 -6.18 3.67 36.18
N THR A 272 -6.18 3.86 37.50
CA THR A 272 -6.69 5.10 38.13
C THR A 272 -5.68 5.64 39.14
N ARG A 273 -5.67 6.97 39.29
CA ARG A 273 -4.76 7.70 40.18
C ARG A 273 -4.96 7.30 41.66
N PHE A 274 -6.19 6.95 42.03
CA PHE A 274 -6.56 6.62 43.41
C PHE A 274 -6.52 5.10 43.73
N GLN A 275 -6.15 4.26 42.77
CA GLN A 275 -6.05 2.82 42.99
C GLN A 275 -4.86 2.47 43.91
N GLN A 276 -5.15 1.83 45.04
CA GLN A 276 -4.10 1.44 46.00
C GLN A 276 -3.36 0.17 45.58
N LYS A 277 -4.10 -0.88 45.18
CA LYS A 277 -3.55 -2.21 44.84
C LYS A 277 -3.31 -2.34 43.34
N PHE A 278 -2.19 -2.94 42.94
CA PHE A 278 -2.00 -3.35 41.55
C PHE A 278 -2.89 -4.57 41.25
N LEU A 279 -3.53 -4.57 40.08
CA LEU A 279 -4.37 -5.67 39.61
C LEU A 279 -3.78 -6.23 38.31
N ALA A 280 -4.08 -7.48 38.00
CA ALA A 280 -3.66 -8.08 36.73
C ALA A 280 -4.29 -7.33 35.55
N GLN A 281 -3.45 -6.96 34.59
CA GLN A 281 -3.79 -6.31 33.33
C GLN A 281 -3.25 -7.19 32.21
N LEU A 282 -4.04 -7.37 31.16
CA LEU A 282 -3.60 -8.07 29.96
C LEU A 282 -2.79 -7.09 29.10
N ILE A 283 -1.59 -7.49 28.69
CA ILE A 283 -0.69 -6.69 27.87
C ILE A 283 -0.09 -7.56 26.76
N LEU A 284 0.29 -6.91 25.65
CA LEU A 284 1.09 -7.55 24.61
C LEU A 284 2.58 -7.26 24.89
N GLU A 285 3.33 -8.30 25.20
CA GLU A 285 4.78 -8.24 25.31
C GLU A 285 5.40 -8.38 23.91
N VAL A 286 6.25 -7.41 23.55
CA VAL A 286 6.97 -7.41 22.28
C VAL A 286 8.46 -7.40 22.55
N THR A 287 9.16 -8.38 21.99
CA THR A 287 10.62 -8.51 22.11
C THR A 287 11.26 -8.55 20.73
N LYS A 288 12.48 -7.99 20.63
CA LYS A 288 13.27 -7.94 19.40
C LYS A 288 14.56 -8.72 19.61
N ASN A 289 14.83 -9.70 18.75
CA ASN A 289 16.07 -10.46 18.80
C ASN A 289 17.23 -9.58 18.29
N GLN A 290 18.10 -9.13 19.21
CA GLN A 290 19.22 -8.22 18.94
C GLN A 290 20.50 -8.93 18.43
N ASP A 291 20.47 -10.25 18.23
CA ASP A 291 21.67 -11.07 17.98
C ASP A 291 22.11 -11.18 16.51
N ASP A 292 21.56 -10.39 15.59
CA ASP A 292 21.91 -10.47 14.16
C ASP A 292 22.70 -9.21 13.70
N PRO A 293 24.03 -9.26 13.62
CA PRO A 293 24.87 -8.11 13.26
C PRO A 293 24.74 -7.64 11.80
N ASP A 294 24.02 -8.38 10.95
CA ASP A 294 23.68 -7.98 9.57
C ASP A 294 22.45 -7.04 9.50
N GLN A 295 21.89 -6.61 10.65
CA GLN A 295 20.75 -5.67 10.72
C GLN A 295 21.05 -4.23 10.28
N THR A 296 22.30 -3.89 9.93
CA THR A 296 22.75 -2.50 9.70
C THR A 296 22.52 -1.95 8.30
N GLY A 297 21.73 -2.60 7.44
CA GLY A 297 21.62 -2.24 6.02
C GLY A 297 20.58 -1.18 5.66
N ASP A 298 19.53 -1.01 6.47
CA ASP A 298 18.37 -0.19 6.11
C ASP A 298 17.62 0.20 7.41
N GLU A 299 18.34 0.76 8.39
CA GLU A 299 17.71 1.34 9.58
C GLU A 299 16.87 2.54 9.13
N THR A 300 15.62 2.28 8.76
CA THR A 300 14.58 3.29 8.72
C THR A 300 14.46 3.81 10.14
N ALA A 301 15.07 4.96 10.39
CA ALA A 301 14.90 5.70 11.64
C ALA A 301 13.40 5.79 11.95
N PRO A 302 13.01 5.71 13.23
CA PRO A 302 11.61 5.83 13.62
C PRO A 302 10.99 7.08 12.99
N THR A 303 9.75 6.96 12.53
CA THR A 303 9.02 8.07 11.88
C THR A 303 9.09 9.30 12.79
N PRO A 304 9.56 10.46 12.29
CA PRO A 304 9.69 11.63 13.14
C PRO A 304 8.35 12.01 13.74
N LEU A 305 8.36 12.32 15.04
CA LEU A 305 7.18 12.74 15.81
C LEU A 305 6.25 13.72 15.12
N ALA A 306 6.82 14.69 14.41
CA ALA A 306 6.06 15.76 13.76
C ALA A 306 5.09 15.24 12.68
N PHE A 307 5.34 14.04 12.16
CA PHE A 307 4.50 13.38 11.15
C PHE A 307 3.50 12.40 11.75
N LEU A 308 3.60 12.09 13.05
CA LEU A 308 2.66 11.22 13.73
C LEU A 308 1.40 12.01 14.13
N PRO A 309 0.23 11.35 14.20
CA PRO A 309 -0.97 11.97 14.78
C PRO A 309 -0.70 12.52 16.17
N LYS A 310 -1.25 13.71 16.47
CA LYS A 310 -1.14 14.30 17.81
C LYS A 310 -1.85 13.41 18.81
N ASP A 311 -1.10 12.97 19.81
CA ASP A 311 -1.68 12.32 20.97
C ASP A 311 -2.33 13.35 21.90
N TYR A 312 -3.50 13.00 22.43
CA TYR A 312 -4.28 13.86 23.32
C TYR A 312 -4.43 13.16 24.67
N HIS A 313 -3.88 13.77 25.71
CA HIS A 313 -4.11 13.33 27.08
C HIS A 313 -5.61 13.32 27.41
N LEU A 314 -6.06 12.34 28.18
CA LEU A 314 -7.45 12.26 28.62
C LEU A 314 -7.79 13.39 29.59
N ASP A 315 -6.79 14.02 30.22
CA ASP A 315 -6.93 15.10 31.21
C ASP A 315 -7.95 14.76 32.32
N ASP A 316 -8.12 13.47 32.62
CA ASP A 316 -9.08 12.97 33.61
C ASP A 316 -8.46 12.95 35.01
N ASP A 317 -9.18 13.48 36.01
CA ASP A 317 -8.72 13.56 37.40
C ASP A 317 -8.66 12.20 38.10
N THR A 318 -9.26 11.16 37.52
CA THR A 318 -9.43 9.85 38.11
C THR A 318 -8.71 8.75 37.34
N VAL A 319 -8.82 8.73 36.02
CA VAL A 319 -8.25 7.71 35.13
C VAL A 319 -6.84 8.11 34.71
N LEU A 320 -5.96 7.13 34.55
CA LEU A 320 -4.63 7.33 33.98
C LEU A 320 -4.70 7.24 32.46
N ASP A 321 -3.91 8.06 31.77
CA ASP A 321 -3.78 7.99 30.31
C ASP A 321 -3.28 6.61 29.86
N GLU A 322 -2.31 6.08 30.63
CA GLU A 322 -1.72 4.78 30.41
C GLU A 322 -1.77 3.90 31.67
N VAL A 323 -1.71 2.59 31.45
CA VAL A 323 -1.62 1.63 32.55
C VAL A 323 -0.27 1.77 33.25
N SER A 324 -0.27 2.20 34.52
CA SER A 324 0.94 2.25 35.34
C SER A 324 1.29 0.85 35.85
N LEU A 325 2.32 0.23 35.25
CA LEU A 325 2.78 -1.11 35.61
C LEU A 325 3.64 -1.09 36.88
N ALA A 326 3.57 -2.18 37.67
CA ALA A 326 4.41 -2.37 38.86
C ALA A 326 5.89 -2.60 38.51
N GLU A 327 6.15 -3.23 37.36
CA GLU A 327 7.49 -3.56 36.85
C GLU A 327 7.64 -2.99 35.42
N PRO A 328 7.71 -1.66 35.25
CA PRO A 328 7.72 -1.04 33.91
C PRO A 328 8.95 -1.44 33.08
N ASP A 329 10.11 -1.62 33.72
CA ASP A 329 11.36 -1.98 33.03
C ASP A 329 11.30 -3.35 32.33
N ARG A 330 10.44 -4.26 32.80
CA ARG A 330 10.30 -5.61 32.24
C ARG A 330 9.54 -5.62 30.90
N TYR A 331 8.64 -4.66 30.72
CA TYR A 331 7.71 -4.61 29.59
C TYR A 331 7.93 -3.38 28.73
N LYS A 332 9.17 -2.85 28.72
CA LYS A 332 9.53 -1.74 27.85
C LYS A 332 9.40 -2.18 26.40
N LEU A 333 8.67 -1.40 25.63
CA LEU A 333 8.55 -1.60 24.20
C LEU A 333 9.89 -1.28 23.53
N PRO A 334 10.40 -2.14 22.63
CA PRO A 334 11.50 -1.77 21.77
C PRO A 334 11.07 -0.65 20.82
N ASP A 335 12.04 0.10 20.33
CA ASP A 335 11.80 1.04 19.25
C ASP A 335 11.49 0.26 17.96
N LEU A 336 10.32 0.52 17.36
CA LEU A 336 9.82 -0.21 16.20
C LEU A 336 9.73 0.71 14.99
N SER A 337 10.29 0.24 13.88
CA SER A 337 10.10 0.82 12.54
C SER A 337 8.63 0.76 12.08
N ALA A 338 8.26 1.53 11.06
CA ALA A 338 6.91 1.52 10.51
C ALA A 338 6.47 0.14 10.02
N GLU A 339 7.38 -0.63 9.43
CA GLU A 339 7.15 -1.99 8.95
C GLU A 339 6.92 -2.97 10.11
N GLU A 340 7.67 -2.82 11.20
CA GLU A 340 7.48 -3.59 12.43
C GLU A 340 6.15 -3.28 13.11
N GLN A 341 5.75 -2.01 13.14
CA GLN A 341 4.42 -1.61 13.62
C GLN A 341 3.30 -2.20 12.77
N ALA A 342 3.45 -2.15 11.44
CA ALA A 342 2.52 -2.77 10.50
C ALA A 342 2.42 -4.29 10.71
N LEU A 343 3.53 -4.96 11.08
CA LEU A 343 3.52 -6.37 11.45
C LEU A 343 2.72 -6.63 12.73
N ILE A 344 2.85 -5.83 13.79
CA ILE A 344 2.04 -5.97 15.00
C ILE A 344 0.55 -5.83 14.67
N LEU A 345 0.19 -4.85 13.82
CA LEU A 345 -1.18 -4.69 13.34
C LEU A 345 -1.65 -5.87 12.47
N GLY A 346 -0.75 -6.45 11.67
CA GLY A 346 -1.00 -7.66 10.90
C GLY A 346 -1.32 -8.86 11.80
N ILE A 347 -0.54 -9.06 12.87
CA ILE A 347 -0.79 -10.11 13.88
C ILE A 347 -2.12 -9.87 14.59
N CYS A 348 -2.42 -8.62 14.96
CA CYS A 348 -3.70 -8.24 15.55
C CYS A 348 -4.87 -8.57 14.62
N THR A 349 -4.74 -8.26 13.33
CA THR A 349 -5.77 -8.53 12.33
C THR A 349 -5.99 -10.03 12.13
N ASP A 350 -4.91 -10.81 12.02
CA ASP A 350 -5.00 -12.27 11.94
C ASP A 350 -5.66 -12.86 13.19
N PHE A 351 -5.29 -12.39 14.37
CA PHE A 351 -5.92 -12.79 15.63
C PHE A 351 -7.43 -12.47 15.61
N GLN A 352 -7.81 -11.26 15.21
CA GLN A 352 -9.22 -10.86 15.10
C GLN A 352 -10.00 -11.74 14.11
N ARG A 353 -9.41 -12.06 12.95
CA ARG A 353 -10.09 -12.82 11.88
C ARG A 353 -10.20 -14.31 12.18
N ASN A 354 -9.27 -14.88 12.95
CA ASN A 354 -9.26 -16.29 13.32
C ASN A 354 -10.04 -16.60 14.61
N ASN A 355 -10.44 -15.59 15.38
CA ASN A 355 -11.15 -15.78 16.64
C ASN A 355 -12.62 -15.33 16.56
N PRO A 356 -13.52 -15.96 17.34
CA PRO A 356 -14.92 -15.54 17.38
C PRO A 356 -15.06 -14.16 18.02
N VAL A 357 -16.10 -13.42 17.60
CA VAL A 357 -16.52 -12.17 18.24
C VAL A 357 -17.06 -12.50 19.63
N HIS A 358 -16.21 -12.31 20.64
CA HIS A 358 -16.48 -12.64 22.03
C HIS A 358 -15.77 -11.63 22.93
N LYS A 359 -16.32 -11.38 24.13
CA LYS A 359 -15.76 -10.40 25.08
C LYS A 359 -14.30 -10.66 25.42
N LEU A 360 -13.89 -11.92 25.50
CA LEU A 360 -12.49 -12.27 25.75
C LEU A 360 -11.58 -11.81 24.61
N THR A 361 -11.99 -12.08 23.37
CA THR A 361 -11.29 -11.63 22.16
C THR A 361 -11.22 -10.10 22.10
N GLU A 362 -12.28 -9.40 22.49
CA GLU A 362 -12.29 -7.93 22.57
C GLU A 362 -11.24 -7.42 23.56
N GLU A 363 -11.15 -8.00 24.77
CA GLU A 363 -10.12 -7.65 25.76
C GLU A 363 -8.69 -7.97 25.27
N GLU A 364 -8.50 -9.08 24.55
CA GLU A 364 -7.21 -9.43 23.93
C GLU A 364 -6.83 -8.45 22.83
N LEU A 365 -7.77 -8.00 22.00
CA LEU A 365 -7.54 -6.98 20.97
C LEU A 365 -7.23 -5.60 21.57
N LEU A 366 -7.78 -5.28 22.74
CA LEU A 366 -7.44 -4.04 23.46
C LEU A 366 -5.96 -4.01 23.88
N ALA A 367 -5.34 -5.17 24.16
CA ALA A 367 -3.92 -5.23 24.47
C ALA A 367 -3.03 -4.86 23.26
N PHE A 368 -3.45 -5.22 22.04
CA PHE A 368 -2.76 -4.81 20.80
C PHE A 368 -2.90 -3.30 20.55
N THR A 369 -4.12 -2.76 20.67
CA THR A 369 -4.37 -1.32 20.40
C THR A 369 -3.69 -0.41 21.42
N SER A 370 -3.63 -0.82 22.69
CA SER A 370 -2.91 -0.08 23.74
C SER A 370 -1.42 0.07 23.42
N LEU A 371 -0.81 -0.95 22.79
CA LEU A 371 0.59 -0.89 22.35
C LEU A 371 0.77 0.07 21.18
N ALA A 372 -0.12 0.02 20.20
CA ALA A 372 -0.09 0.94 19.06
C ALA A 372 -0.19 2.40 19.52
N SER A 373 -1.03 2.71 20.52
CA SER A 373 -1.07 4.05 21.13
C SER A 373 0.20 4.43 21.89
N MET A 374 0.82 3.50 22.63
CA MET A 374 2.03 3.76 23.44
C MET A 374 3.26 4.15 22.61
N GLN A 375 3.34 3.74 21.34
CA GLN A 375 4.45 4.13 20.47
C GLN A 375 4.35 5.57 19.96
N PHE A 376 3.14 6.09 19.80
CA PHE A 376 2.94 7.52 19.56
C PHE A 376 3.37 8.36 20.77
N VAL A 377 3.26 7.81 21.99
CA VAL A 377 3.60 8.46 23.27
C VAL A 377 5.10 8.41 23.56
N SER A 378 5.75 7.24 23.41
CA SER A 378 7.18 7.08 23.72
C SER A 378 8.08 7.87 22.78
N ALA A 379 7.62 8.16 21.57
CA ALA A 379 8.36 9.01 20.67
C ALA A 379 8.31 10.48 21.12
N ALA A 380 7.30 10.91 21.92
CA ALA A 380 6.93 12.30 22.20
C ALA A 380 7.52 12.91 23.48
N VAL A 381 8.35 12.15 24.19
CA VAL A 381 9.09 12.56 25.40
C VAL A 381 10.58 12.52 25.12
#